data_AF-A0A699WUK3-F1
#
_entry.id   AF-A0A699WUK3-F1
#
_cell.length_a   1.000
_cell.length_b   1.000
_cell.length_c   1.000
_cell.angle_alpha   90.00
_cell.angle_beta   90.00
_cell.angle_gamma   90.00
#
_symmetry.space_group_name_H-M   'P 1'
#
loop_
_entity.id
_entity.type
_entity.pdbx_description
1 polymer ?
#
loop_
_entity_poly.entity_id
_entity_poly.type
_entity_poly.pdbx_seq_one_letter_code
_entity_poly.pdbx_strand_id
1 'polypeptide(L)' 'MCEMVGQLIQKKQEEKQIQEDQAANTGYWKIPAYYDDDDDYNFPITPNETVDS' A
#
# COMPACT_ATOMS: atom_id res chain seq x y z
N MET A 1 -36.78 14.35 22.27
CA MET A 1 -35.76 13.43 22.83
C MET A 1 -35.52 12.21 21.94
N CYS A 2 -36.55 11.60 21.35
CA CYS A 2 -36.39 10.44 20.46
C CYS A 2 -35.57 10.70 19.19
N GLU A 3 -35.71 11.87 18.56
CA GLU A 3 -34.97 12.21 17.33
C GLU A 3 -33.45 12.35 17.56
N MET A 4 -33.03 13.00 18.66
CA MET A 4 -31.62 13.09 19.04
C MET A 4 -31.01 11.73 19.36
N VAL A 5 -31.78 10.84 20.00
CA VAL A 5 -31.33 9.47 20.29
C VAL A 5 -31.22 8.65 19.00
N GLY A 6 -32.16 8.81 18.07
CA GLY A 6 -32.10 8.19 16.75
C GLY A 6 -30.88 8.61 15.94
N GLN A 7 -30.57 9.92 15.89
CA GLN A 7 -29.37 10.43 15.23
C GLN A 7 -28.08 9.91 15.86
N LEU A 8 -28.03 9.79 17.19
CA LEU A 8 -26.87 9.25 17.89
C LEU A 8 -26.64 7.76 17.56
N ILE A 9 -27.72 6.98 17.50
CA ILE A 9 -27.65 5.55 17.12
C ILE A 9 -27.17 5.42 15.67
N GLN A 10 -27.73 6.21 14.76
CA GLN A 10 -27.35 6.21 13.35
C GLN A 10 -25.87 6.56 13.16
N LYS A 11 -25.40 7.62 13.81
CA LYS A 11 -23.99 8.04 13.75
C LYS A 11 -23.04 6.96 14.31
N LYS A 12 -23.39 6.32 15.43
CA LYS A 12 -22.59 5.20 15.97
C LYS A 12 -22.53 4.01 15.02
N GLN A 13 -23.61 3.74 14.30
CA GLN A 13 -23.66 2.62 13.35
C GLN A 13 -22.84 2.92 12.09
N GLU A 14 -22.81 4.17 11.65
CA GLU A 14 -21.94 4.64 10.56
C GLU A 14 -20.46 4.62 10.97
N GLU A 15 -20.11 5.10 12.17
CA GLU A 15 -18.74 5.04 12.70
C GLU A 15 -18.23 3.60 12.85
N LYS A 16 -19.10 2.66 13.24
CA LYS A 16 -18.77 1.23 13.35
C LYS A 16 -18.43 0.62 11.98
N GLN A 17 -19.23 0.93 10.96
CA GLN A 17 -18.97 0.46 9.59
C GLN A 17 -17.64 1.00 9.05
N ILE A 18 -17.33 2.29 9.29
CA ILE A 18 -16.06 2.89 8.87
C ILE A 18 -14.87 2.23 9.58
N GLN A 19 -14.98 1.91 10.88
CA GLN A 19 -13.92 1.17 11.59
C GLN A 19 -13.73 -0.24 11.04
N GLU A 20 -14.83 -0.95 10.74
CA GLU A 20 -14.79 -2.28 10.15
C GLU A 20 -14.15 -2.25 8.75
N ASP A 21 -14.53 -1.29 7.90
CA ASP A 21 -13.96 -1.08 6.57
C ASP A 21 -12.49 -0.67 6.64
N GLN A 22 -12.10 0.19 7.57
CA GLN A 22 -10.71 0.58 7.77
C GLN A 22 -9.86 -0.59 8.24
N ALA A 23 -10.38 -1.43 9.14
CA ALA A 23 -9.70 -2.65 9.61
C ALA A 23 -9.56 -3.69 8.49
N ALA A 24 -10.58 -3.84 7.63
CA ALA A 24 -10.53 -4.71 6.46
C ALA A 24 -9.54 -4.17 5.40
N ASN A 25 -9.57 -2.87 5.13
CA ASN A 25 -8.71 -2.22 4.14
C ASN A 25 -7.24 -2.14 4.60
N THR A 26 -6.95 -1.99 5.91
CA THR A 26 -5.57 -2.11 6.41
C THR A 26 -4.99 -3.52 6.22
N GLY A 27 -5.83 -4.56 6.18
CA GLY A 27 -5.42 -5.90 5.76
C GLY A 27 -5.12 -6.00 4.27
N TYR A 28 -5.86 -5.25 3.43
CA TYR A 28 -5.70 -5.25 1.97
C TYR A 28 -4.56 -4.35 1.47
N TRP A 29 -4.26 -3.24 2.16
CA TRP A 29 -3.14 -2.33 1.84
C TRP A 29 -1.77 -2.94 2.18
N LYS A 30 -1.70 -3.96 3.06
CA LYS A 30 -0.46 -4.67 3.38
C LYS A 30 -0.05 -5.70 2.32
N ILE A 31 -0.19 -5.35 1.04
CA ILE A 31 0.69 -5.91 0.02
C ILE A 31 1.82 -4.89 -0.13
N PRO A 32 2.94 -5.00 0.60
CA PRO A 32 4.15 -4.37 0.12
C PRO A 32 4.37 -4.99 -1.26
N ALA A 33 4.24 -4.18 -2.31
CA ALA A 33 4.83 -4.52 -3.60
C ALA A 33 6.35 -4.50 -3.38
N TYR A 34 6.87 -5.54 -2.73
CA TYR A 34 8.27 -5.81 -2.59
C TYR A 34 8.72 -6.42 -3.90
N TYR A 35 8.95 -5.55 -4.88
CA TYR A 35 9.94 -5.80 -5.91
C TYR A 35 11.04 -4.78 -5.67
N ASP A 36 11.80 -5.06 -4.61
CA ASP A 36 13.17 -4.57 -4.43
C ASP A 36 14.09 -5.63 -5.04
N ASP A 37 13.88 -5.95 -6.31
CA ASP A 37 14.90 -6.67 -7.07
C ASP A 37 15.86 -5.60 -7.56
N ASP A 38 16.65 -5.17 -6.59
CA ASP A 38 17.93 -4.48 -6.69
C ASP A 38 18.91 -5.40 -7.45
N ASP A 39 18.49 -5.84 -8.64
CA ASP A 39 19.31 -6.58 -9.58
C ASP A 39 20.28 -5.53 -10.14
N ASP A 40 21.37 -5.41 -9.39
CA ASP A 40 22.72 -4.99 -9.77
C ASP A 40 23.06 -5.54 -11.16
N TYR A 41 22.42 -4.97 -12.18
CA TYR A 41 22.71 -5.16 -13.59
C TYR A 41 23.98 -4.37 -13.85
N ASN A 42 25.06 -4.89 -13.26
CA ASN A 42 26.43 -4.58 -13.57
C ASN A 42 26.64 -4.99 -15.02
N PHE A 43 26.17 -4.16 -15.96
CA PHE A 43 26.49 -4.28 -17.37
C PHE A 43 28.01 -4.22 -17.42
N PRO A 44 28.73 -5.34 -17.69
CA PRO A 44 30.15 -5.25 -17.93
C PRO A 44 30.26 -4.65 -19.32
N ILE A 45 30.22 -3.32 -19.39
CA ILE A 45 30.75 -2.60 -20.53
C ILE A 45 32.26 -2.76 -20.39
N THR A 46 32.78 -3.91 -20.81
CA THR A 46 34.13 -3.99 -21.31
C THR A 46 34.10 -3.29 -22.67
N PRO A 47 34.58 -2.04 -22.82
CA PRO A 47 35.05 -1.64 -24.13
C PRO A 47 36.22 -2.57 -24.41
N ASN A 48 36.04 -3.44 -25.39
CA ASN A 48 37.12 -4.24 -25.93
C ASN A 48 38.28 -3.28 -26.19
N GLU A 49 39.36 -3.39 -25.42
CA GLU A 49 40.63 -2.77 -25.76
C GLU A 49 41.07 -3.44 -27.05
N THR A 50 40.65 -2.89 -28.19
CA THR A 50 41.35 -3.11 -29.44
C THR A 50 42.64 -2.32 -29.33
N VAL A 51 43.60 -2.95 -28.65
CA VAL A 51 44.99 -2.90 -29.05
C VAL A 51 45.01 -3.20 -30.55
N ASP A 52 45.20 -2.16 -31.34
CA ASP A 52 45.94 -2.29 -32.59
C ASP A 52 46.69 -0.99 -32.89
N SER A 53 47.86 -1.18 -33.48
CA SER A 53 49.10 -0.39 -33.38
C SER A 53 49.08 1.02 -33.98
#